data_AF-A0A7Y8H5Q2-F1
#
_entry.id   AF-A0A7Y8H5Q2-F1
#
_cell.length_a   1.000
_cell.length_b   1.000
_cell.length_c   1.000
_cell.angle_alpha   90.00
_cell.angle_beta   90.00
_cell.angle_gamma   90.00
#
_symmetry.space_group_name_H-M   'P 1'
#
loop_
_entity.id
_entity.type
_entity.pdbx_description
1 polymer ?
#
loop_
_entity_poly.entity_id
_entity_poly.type
_entity_poly.pdbx_seq_one_letter_code
_entity_poly.pdbx_strand_id
1 'polypeptide(L)' 'MAFREQQKLIEELRKFEKKMNPKELEEYKLFVKRNKDDEDFDTLSLSRLRELYQKYYVPPDKSKLDALFKKNNQ' A
#
# COMPACT_ATOMS: atom_id res chain seq x y z
N MET A 1 2.37 -0.68 18.05
CA MET A 1 3.17 -0.84 16.80
C MET A 1 2.29 -1.03 15.56
N ALA A 2 1.09 -1.62 15.66
CA ALA A 2 0.19 -1.85 14.51
C ALA A 2 -0.42 -0.57 13.90
N PHE A 3 -0.89 0.38 14.71
CA PHE A 3 -1.57 1.59 14.22
C PHE A 3 -0.72 2.46 13.27
N ARG A 4 0.58 2.63 13.55
CA ARG A 4 1.49 3.35 12.64
C ARG A 4 1.66 2.65 11.29
N GLU A 5 1.69 1.32 11.29
CA GLU A 5 1.78 0.55 10.05
C GLU A 5 0.48 0.66 9.26
N GLN A 6 -0.67 0.55 9.91
CA GLN A 6 -2.00 0.78 9.32
C GLN A 6 -2.08 2.15 8.64
N GLN A 7 -1.76 3.23 9.36
CA GLN A 7 -1.77 4.58 8.81
C GLN A 7 -0.87 4.70 7.56
N LYS A 8 0.35 4.17 7.65
CA LYS A 8 1.29 4.18 6.53
C LYS A 8 0.76 3.44 5.30
N LEU A 9 0.19 2.25 5.49
CA LEU A 9 -0.39 1.46 4.40
C LEU A 9 -1.56 2.20 3.74
N ILE A 10 -2.44 2.83 4.52
CA ILE A 10 -3.55 3.63 4.00
C ILE A 10 -3.04 4.82 3.20
N GLU A 11 -2.06 5.57 3.72
CA GLU A 11 -1.50 6.72 3.02
C GLU A 11 -0.82 6.34 1.70
N GLU A 12 -0.11 5.22 1.66
CA GLU A 12 0.50 4.73 0.42
C GLU A 12 -0.57 4.29 -0.58
N LEU A 13 -1.59 3.55 -0.12
CA LEU A 13 -2.72 3.10 -0.94
C LEU A 13 -3.56 4.26 -1.49
N ARG A 14 -3.65 5.39 -0.78
CA ARG A 14 -4.32 6.62 -1.23
C ARG A 14 -3.86 7.08 -2.61
N LYS A 15 -2.57 6.89 -2.93
CA LYS A 15 -1.98 7.25 -4.23
C LYS A 15 -2.51 6.37 -5.38
N PHE A 16 -2.96 5.16 -5.05
CA PHE A 16 -3.46 4.17 -5.98
C PHE A 16 -4.99 4.13 -6.05
N GLU A 17 -5.70 4.95 -5.27
CA GLU A 17 -7.17 5.03 -5.22
C GLU A 17 -7.81 5.13 -6.61
N LYS A 18 -7.22 5.93 -7.50
CA LYS A 18 -7.69 6.11 -8.89
C LYS A 18 -7.48 4.90 -9.80
N LYS A 19 -6.62 3.96 -9.40
CA LYS A 19 -6.31 2.72 -10.11
C LYS A 19 -7.02 1.50 -9.52
N MET A 20 -7.74 1.68 -8.41
CA MET A 20 -8.48 0.61 -7.75
C MET A 20 -9.77 0.28 -8.51
N ASN A 21 -10.16 -0.99 -8.50
CA ASN A 21 -11.49 -1.36 -9.00
C ASN A 21 -12.57 -0.89 -8.02
N PRO A 22 -13.84 -0.75 -8.44
CA PRO A 22 -14.92 -0.27 -7.58
C PRO A 22 -15.04 -1.03 -6.25
N LYS A 23 -14.95 -2.37 -6.28
CA LYS A 23 -14.99 -3.21 -5.07
C LYS A 23 -13.82 -2.94 -4.12
N GLU A 24 -12.62 -2.80 -4.66
CA GLU A 24 -11.40 -2.54 -3.87
C GLU A 24 -11.39 -1.12 -3.31
N LEU A 25 -11.94 -0.17 -4.07
CA LEU A 25 -12.12 1.20 -3.64
C LEU A 25 -13.12 1.30 -2.49
N GLU A 26 -14.22 0.55 -2.53
CA GLU A 26 -15.16 0.45 -1.41
C GLU A 26 -14.49 -0.14 -0.16
N GLU A 27 -13.73 -1.21 -0.33
CA GLU A 27 -12.98 -1.84 0.77
C GLU A 27 -11.93 -0.89 1.36
N TYR A 28 -11.16 -0.21 0.51
CA TYR A 28 -10.21 0.82 0.92
C TYR A 28 -10.88 1.97 1.67
N LYS A 29 -12.03 2.47 1.19
CA LYS A 29 -12.80 3.52 1.89
C LYS A 29 -13.30 3.07 3.26
N LEU A 30 -13.63 1.78 3.43
CA LEU A 30 -13.99 1.22 4.73
C LEU A 30 -12.81 1.28 5.70
N PHE A 31 -11.61 0.88 5.23
CA PHE A 31 -10.38 0.99 6.02
C PHE A 31 -10.05 2.45 6.38
N VAL A 32 -10.17 3.38 5.43
CA VAL A 32 -9.93 4.81 5.69
C VAL A 32 -10.87 5.35 6.77
N LYS A 33 -12.15 4.97 6.76
CA LYS A 33 -13.13 5.38 7.78
C LYS A 33 -12.74 4.87 9.16
N ARG A 34 -12.53 3.55 9.30
CA ARG A 34 -12.12 2.93 10.57
C ARG A 34 -10.84 3.56 11.14
N ASN A 35 -9.86 3.82 10.28
CA ASN A 35 -8.62 4.49 10.69
C ASN A 35 -8.83 5.95 11.13
N LYS A 36 -9.85 6.63 10.60
CA LYS A 36 -10.20 8.00 11.00
C LYS A 36 -10.92 8.03 12.35
N ASP A 37 -11.67 6.97 12.65
CA ASP A 37 -12.34 6.77 13.94
C ASP A 37 -11.37 6.24 15.03
N ASP A 38 -10.07 6.24 14.76
CA ASP A 38 -8.99 5.71 15.61
C ASP A 38 -9.20 4.25 16.04
N GLU A 39 -9.94 3.47 15.24
CA GLU A 39 -10.13 2.04 15.46
C GLU A 39 -8.90 1.25 15.01
N ASP A 40 -8.42 0.36 15.90
CA ASP A 40 -7.39 -0.61 15.56
C ASP A 40 -7.95 -1.71 14.65
N PHE A 41 -7.21 -2.05 13.60
CA PHE A 41 -7.60 -3.14 12.73
C PHE A 41 -7.32 -4.50 13.36
N ASP A 42 -8.30 -5.39 13.29
CA ASP A 42 -8.07 -6.81 13.54
C ASP A 42 -7.06 -7.41 12.56
N THR A 43 -6.45 -8.54 12.94
CA THR A 43 -5.49 -9.29 12.11
C THR A 43 -6.00 -9.55 10.69
N LEU A 44 -7.30 -9.82 10.52
CA LEU A 44 -7.90 -10.04 9.20
C LEU A 44 -7.93 -8.76 8.36
N SER A 45 -8.34 -7.64 8.96
CA SER A 45 -8.39 -6.32 8.31
C SER A 45 -6.98 -5.85 7.91
N LEU A 46 -6.00 -6.05 8.80
CA LEU A 46 -4.58 -5.77 8.52
C LEU A 46 -4.03 -6.64 7.39
N SER A 47 -4.39 -7.94 7.36
CA SER A 47 -4.00 -8.84 6.28
C SER A 47 -4.54 -8.38 4.94
N ARG A 48 -5.84 -8.02 4.88
CA ARG A 48 -6.48 -7.48 3.66
C ARG A 48 -5.84 -6.19 3.19
N LEU A 49 -5.57 -5.26 4.11
CA LEU A 49 -4.90 -4.00 3.80
C LEU A 49 -3.49 -4.25 3.23
N ARG A 50 -2.75 -5.22 3.77
CA ARG A 50 -1.44 -5.64 3.25
C ARG A 50 -1.55 -6.29 1.87
N GLU A 51 -2.53 -7.16 1.63
CA GLU A 51 -2.76 -7.76 0.32
C GLU A 51 -3.06 -6.68 -0.73
N LEU A 52 -3.93 -5.72 -0.39
CA LEU A 52 -4.25 -4.58 -1.24
C LEU A 52 -3.00 -3.73 -1.51
N TYR A 53 -2.21 -3.46 -0.48
CA TYR A 53 -0.94 -2.77 -0.62
C TYR A 53 0.01 -3.51 -1.56
N GLN A 54 0.26 -4.81 -1.38
CA GLN A 54 1.13 -5.58 -2.26
C GLN A 54 0.64 -5.61 -3.72
N LYS A 55 -0.67 -5.59 -3.93
CA LYS A 55 -1.26 -5.58 -5.27
C LYS A 55 -0.96 -4.30 -6.05
N TYR A 56 -0.99 -3.14 -5.39
CA TYR A 56 -0.81 -1.83 -6.03
C TYR A 56 0.62 -1.28 -5.88
N TYR A 57 1.23 -1.52 -4.72
CA TYR A 57 2.62 -1.24 -4.45
C TYR A 57 3.47 -2.36 -5.04
N VAL A 58 3.74 -2.26 -6.34
CA VAL A 58 4.79 -3.06 -6.98
C VAL A 58 6.12 -2.53 -6.44
N PRO A 59 6.88 -3.29 -5.61
CA PRO A 59 8.20 -2.86 -5.21
C PRO A 59 9.00 -2.60 -6.49
N PRO A 60 9.68 -1.45 -6.62
CA PRO A 60 10.48 -1.18 -7.81
C PRO A 60 11.46 -2.34 -7.96
N ASP A 61 11.41 -2.99 -9.12
CA ASP A 61 12.29 -4.10 -9.46
C ASP A 61 13.73 -3.57 -9.46
N LYS A 62 14.44 -3.75 -8.34
CA LYS A 62 15.77 -3.18 -8.12
C LYS A 62 16.76 -3.68 -9.18
N SER A 63 16.49 -4.84 -9.77
CA SER A 63 17.25 -5.42 -10.89
C SER A 63 17.26 -4.52 -12.12
N LYS A 64 16.19 -3.74 -12.37
CA LYS A 64 16.14 -2.75 -13.47
C LYS A 64 16.89 -1.46 -13.14
N LEU A 65 17.04 -1.12 -11.86
CA LEU A 65 17.78 0.06 -11.43
C LEU A 65 19.29 -0.16 -11.52
N ASP A 66 19.79 -1.37 -11.24
CA ASP A 66 21.22 -1.71 -11.36
C ASP A 66 21.75 -1.49 -12.79
N ALA A 67 20.92 -1.78 -13.80
CA ALA A 67 21.22 -1.54 -15.21
C ALA A 67 21.26 -0.05 -15.60
N LEU A 68 20.59 0.83 -14.83
CA LEU A 68 20.61 2.27 -15.06
C LEU A 68 21.84 2.95 -14.45
N PHE A 69 22.44 2.37 -13.41
CA PHE A 69 23.64 2.91 -12.74
C PHE A 69 24.95 2.27 -13.22
N LYS A 70 24.92 1.16 -13.96
CA LYS A 70 26.08 0.68 -14.73
C LYS A 70 26.25 1.47 -16.02
N LYS A 71 26.61 2.75 -15.90
CA LYS A 71 27.14 3.54 -17.02
C LYS A 71 28.63 3.73 -16.82
N ASN A 72 29.40 2.92 -17.54
CA ASN A 72 30.75 3.15 -18.05
C ASN A 72 31.71 3.90 -17.10
N ASN A 73 32.33 3.18 -16.16
CA ASN A 73 33.72 3.47 -15.81
C ASN A 73 34.58 2.85 -16.92
N GLN A 74 34.75 3.61 -18.00
CA GLN A 74 35.82 3.39 -18.96
C GLN A 74 37.09 4.06 -18.45
#